data_AF-A0A7K0SKI4-F1
#
_entry.id   AF-A0A7K0SKI4-F1
#
_cell.length_a   1.000
_cell.length_b   1.000
_cell.length_c   1.000
_cell.angle_alpha   90.00
_cell.angle_beta   90.00
_cell.angle_gamma   90.00
#
_symmetry.space_group_name_H-M   'P 1'
#
loop_
_entity.id
_entity.type
_entity.pdbx_description
1 polymer ?
#
loop_
_entity_poly.entity_id
_entity_poly.type
_entity_poly.pdbx_seq_one_letter_code
_entity_poly.pdbx_strand_id
1 'polypeptide(L)' 'MANDTVITVVGNLTADPELRYTQNGVAVANFTIASTP' A
#
# COMPACT_ATOMS: atom_id res chain seq x y z
N MET A 1 4.11 -5.84 16.53
CA MET A 1 5.23 -5.11 17.19
C MET A 1 6.47 -5.97 17.43
N ALA A 2 6.40 -7.20 17.96
CA ALA A 2 7.61 -7.96 18.32
C ALA A 2 8.35 -8.67 17.16
N ASN A 3 7.79 -8.71 15.93
CA ASN A 3 8.41 -9.35 14.76
C ASN A 3 8.01 -8.68 13.42
N ASP A 4 7.57 -7.42 13.44
CA ASP A 4 7.22 -6.74 12.19
C ASP A 4 8.49 -6.35 11.44
N THR A 5 8.60 -6.77 10.18
CA THR A 5 9.68 -6.30 9.29
C THR A 5 9.24 -5.00 8.65
N VAL A 6 9.71 -3.89 9.21
CA VAL A 6 9.45 -2.56 8.65
C VAL A 6 10.37 -2.36 7.44
N ILE A 7 9.78 -2.06 6.29
CA ILE A 7 10.50 -1.76 5.05
C ILE A 7 10.19 -0.34 4.57
N THR A 8 11.14 0.27 3.85
CA THR A 8 10.94 1.54 3.15
C THR A 8 11.10 1.29 1.66
N VAL A 9 10.12 1.75 0.87
CA VAL A 9 10.10 1.60 -0.59
C VAL A 9 9.94 2.99 -1.20
N VAL A 10 10.75 3.31 -2.20
CA VAL A 10 10.67 4.53 -3.01
C VAL A 10 10.50 4.12 -4.48
N GLY A 11 9.57 4.74 -5.19
CA GLY A 11 9.29 4.44 -6.58
C GLY A 11 8.06 5.15 -7.10
N ASN A 12 7.59 4.73 -8.26
CA ASN A 12 6.43 5.31 -8.95
C ASN A 12 5.19 4.44 -8.77
N LEU A 13 4.01 5.06 -8.64
CA LEU A 13 2.74 4.35 -8.70
C LEU A 13 2.48 3.89 -10.13
N THR A 14 2.15 2.61 -10.33
CA THR A 14 1.89 2.09 -11.69
C THR A 14 0.49 2.44 -12.21
N ALA A 15 -0.42 2.80 -11.31
CA ALA A 15 -1.80 3.19 -11.58
C ALA A 15 -2.36 3.97 -10.37
N ASP A 16 -3.56 4.54 -10.52
CA ASP A 16 -4.29 5.16 -9.42
C ASP A 16 -4.60 4.15 -8.31
N PRO A 17 -4.53 4.53 -7.01
CA PRO A 17 -4.87 3.64 -5.90
C PRO A 17 -6.35 3.23 -5.90
N GLU A 18 -6.63 1.95 -5.67
CA GLU A 18 -8.00 1.46 -5.51
C GLU A 18 -8.43 1.64 -4.04
N LEU A 19 -9.46 2.47 -3.81
CA LEU A 19 -10.05 2.67 -2.49
C LEU A 19 -11.26 1.76 -2.28
N ARG A 20 -11.24 0.99 -1.19
CA ARG A 20 -12.35 0.14 -0.75
C ARG A 20 -12.68 0.35 0.71
N TYR A 21 -13.86 -0.10 1.13
CA TYR A 21 -14.28 -0.11 2.52
C TYR A 21 -14.51 -1.54 2.99
N THR A 22 -14.03 -1.85 4.20
CA THR A 22 -14.36 -3.12 4.87
C THR A 22 -15.82 -3.14 5.32
N GLN A 23 -16.36 -4.31 5.67
CA GLN A 23 -17.72 -4.40 6.23
C GLN A 23 -17.90 -3.56 7.51
N ASN A 24 -16.81 -3.30 8.24
CA ASN A 24 -16.81 -2.45 9.43
C ASN A 24 -16.65 -0.96 9.10
N GLY A 25 -16.70 -0.56 7.82
CA GLY A 25 -16.62 0.83 7.37
C GLY A 25 -15.20 1.43 7.34
N VAL A 26 -14.16 0.62 7.54
CA VAL A 26 -12.77 1.10 7.50
C VAL A 26 -12.28 1.20 6.06
N ALA A 27 -11.73 2.36 5.68
CA ALA A 27 -11.13 2.60 4.37
C ALA A 27 -9.78 1.87 4.21
N VAL A 28 -9.58 1.22 3.07
CA VAL A 28 -8.34 0.52 2.69
C VAL A 28 -7.99 0.88 1.24
N ALA A 29 -6.76 1.35 1.03
CA ALA A 29 -6.25 1.66 -0.30
C ALA A 29 -5.23 0.60 -0.74
N ASN A 30 -5.38 0.08 -1.96
CA ASN A 30 -4.41 -0.82 -2.60
C ASN A 30 -3.69 -0.08 -3.72
N PHE A 31 -2.37 -0.19 -3.77
CA PHE A 31 -1.55 0.37 -4.85
C PHE A 31 -0.26 -0.43 -5.01
N THR A 32 0.31 -0.34 -6.21
CA THR A 32 1.57 -1.02 -6.58
C THR A 32 2.64 0.02 -6.87
N ILE A 33 3.81 -0.15 -6.22
CA ILE A 33 4.98 0.69 -6.46
C ILE A 33 5.95 -0.04 -7.38
N ALA A 34 6.27 0.57 -8.53
CA ALA A 34 7.39 0.18 -9.36
C ALA A 34 8.66 0.91 -8.88
N SER A 35 9.63 0.15 -8.37
CA SER A 35 10.95 0.66 -7.95
C SER A 35 12.00 0.30 -9.01
N THR A 36 12.34 1.25 -9.88
CA THR A 36 13.48 1.15 -10.79
C THR A 36 14.69 1.86 -10.18
N PRO A 37 15.84 1.20 -9.98
CA PRO A 37 17.08 1.82 -9.51
C PRO A 37 17.63 2.89 -10.46
#